data_AF-A0A191W560-F1
#
_entry.id   AF-A0A191W560-F1
#
_cell.length_a   1.000
_cell.length_b   1.000
_cell.length_c   1.000
_cell.angle_alpha   90.00
_cell.angle_beta   90.00
_cell.angle_gamma   90.00
#
_symmetry.space_group_name_H-M   'P 1'
#
loop_
_entity.id
_entity.type
_entity.pdbx_description
1 polymer ?
#
loop_
_entity_poly.entity_id
_entity_poly.type
_entity_poly.pdbx_seq_one_letter_code
_entity_poly.pdbx_strand_id
1 'polypeptide(L)'
;MKRFILSIIASFALVFSVQSAIEVYEFDNPQQEQQFKELSNTLRCPKCQNNTIADSNAALAQDLRNKVYEMTKQGKSEQDIVDYMIARYGNFVTYNPPLTLATSILWLGPLSVVFLGFGFIVLRSKRRKASTAQSGEVWDAEKEERLNQLLAEDAVDDEKHGDKQ
;
A
#
# COMPACT_ATOMS: atom_id res chain seq x y z
N MET A 1 -23.44 -53.68 -2.10
CA MET A 1 -22.10 -53.60 -2.73
C MET A 1 -22.14 -53.00 -4.13
N LYS A 2 -22.91 -53.53 -5.10
CA LYS A 2 -23.00 -52.97 -6.48
C LYS A 2 -23.35 -51.48 -6.56
N ARG A 3 -24.30 -51.01 -5.74
CA ARG A 3 -24.68 -49.58 -5.67
C ARG A 3 -23.54 -48.69 -5.17
N PHE A 4 -22.74 -49.17 -4.21
CA PHE A 4 -21.58 -48.46 -3.68
C PHE A 4 -20.45 -48.38 -4.71
N ILE A 5 -20.20 -49.48 -5.43
CA ILE A 5 -19.21 -49.53 -6.52
C ILE A 5 -19.62 -48.57 -7.65
N LEU A 6 -20.90 -48.53 -8.02
CA LEU A 6 -21.41 -47.60 -9.03
C LEU A 6 -21.27 -46.13 -8.59
N SER A 7 -21.53 -45.81 -7.32
CA SER A 7 -21.31 -44.45 -6.79
C SER A 7 -19.83 -44.05 -6.80
N ILE A 8 -18.92 -44.97 -6.48
CA ILE A 8 -17.47 -44.71 -6.53
C ILE A 8 -17.01 -44.48 -7.98
N ILE A 9 -17.46 -45.32 -8.92
CA ILE A 9 -17.12 -45.17 -10.35
C ILE A 9 -17.67 -43.85 -10.91
N ALA A 10 -18.92 -43.48 -10.57
CA ALA A 10 -19.51 -42.22 -11.00
C ALA A 10 -18.78 -41.00 -10.42
N SER A 11 -18.37 -41.07 -9.15
CA SER A 11 -17.56 -40.03 -8.52
C SER A 11 -16.19 -39.91 -9.17
N PHE A 12 -15.53 -41.04 -9.49
CA PHE A 12 -14.23 -41.06 -10.14
C PHE A 12 -14.29 -40.54 -11.59
N ALA A 13 -15.36 -40.84 -12.33
CA ALA A 13 -15.59 -40.33 -13.68
C ALA A 13 -15.76 -38.79 -13.70
N LEU A 14 -16.31 -38.20 -12.63
CA LEU A 14 -16.48 -36.76 -12.52
C LEU A 14 -15.13 -36.02 -12.39
N VAL A 15 -14.15 -36.63 -11.71
CA VAL A 15 -12.81 -36.03 -11.50
C VAL A 15 -11.99 -35.99 -12.80
N PHE A 16 -12.23 -36.93 -13.72
CA PHE A 16 -11.50 -37.02 -14.99
C PHE A 16 -11.83 -35.92 -16.02
N SER A 17 -12.83 -35.08 -15.77
CA SER A 17 -13.29 -34.06 -16.73
C SER A 17 -12.51 -32.74 -16.68
N VAL A 18 -11.47 -32.63 -15.84
CA VAL A 18 -10.66 -31.41 -15.72
C VAL A 18 -9.46 -31.50 -16.66
N GLN A 19 -9.65 -31.10 -17.93
CA GLN A 19 -8.53 -30.80 -18.83
C GLN A 19 -8.05 -29.37 -18.56
N SER A 20 -6.89 -29.21 -17.93
CA SER A 20 -6.14 -27.95 -17.97
C SER A 20 -5.23 -27.97 -19.21
N ALA A 21 -5.47 -27.04 -20.13
CA ALA A 21 -4.53 -26.77 -21.21
C ALA A 21 -3.37 -25.95 -20.62
N ILE A 22 -2.18 -26.54 -20.55
CA ILE A 22 -0.96 -25.81 -20.16
C ILE A 22 -0.45 -25.11 -21.42
N GLU A 23 -0.43 -23.78 -21.40
CA GLU A 23 0.20 -22.97 -22.44
C GLU A 23 1.72 -23.07 -22.28
N VAL A 24 2.38 -23.68 -23.27
CA VAL A 24 3.85 -23.80 -23.31
C VAL A 24 4.38 -22.74 -24.27
N TYR A 25 5.28 -21.89 -23.79
CA TYR A 25 5.93 -20.82 -24.55
C TYR A 25 7.43 -21.13 -24.69
N GLU A 26 7.98 -20.94 -25.90
CA GLU A 26 9.40 -21.21 -26.18
C GLU A 26 10.18 -19.89 -26.39
N PHE A 27 11.24 -19.69 -25.61
CA PHE A 27 12.06 -18.48 -25.65
C PHE A 27 13.46 -18.76 -26.19
N ASP A 28 14.09 -17.77 -26.81
CA ASP A 28 15.44 -17.95 -27.38
C ASP A 28 16.52 -17.89 -26.29
N ASN A 29 16.21 -17.26 -25.16
CA ASN A 29 17.13 -17.07 -24.04
C ASN A 29 16.36 -16.93 -22.71
N PRO A 30 17.02 -17.15 -21.55
CA PRO A 30 16.37 -17.07 -20.25
C PRO A 30 15.90 -15.66 -19.89
N GLN A 31 16.49 -14.61 -20.45
CA GLN A 31 16.09 -13.23 -20.20
C GLN A 31 14.69 -12.94 -20.77
N GLN A 32 14.39 -13.43 -21.97
CA GLN A 32 13.05 -13.35 -22.56
C GLN A 32 12.01 -14.10 -21.72
N GLU A 33 12.33 -15.31 -21.26
CA GLU A 33 11.43 -16.07 -20.40
C GLU A 33 11.14 -15.33 -19.09
N GLN A 34 12.17 -14.75 -18.47
CA GLN A 34 12.04 -13.99 -17.24
C GLN A 34 11.19 -12.73 -17.46
N GLN A 35 11.45 -11.96 -18.51
CA GLN A 35 10.65 -10.79 -18.88
C GLN A 35 9.18 -11.15 -19.10
N PHE A 36 8.91 -12.23 -19.85
CA PHE A 36 7.54 -12.71 -20.08
C PHE A 36 6.84 -13.09 -18.77
N LYS A 37 7.53 -13.81 -17.88
CA LYS A 37 7.00 -14.19 -16.56
C LYS A 37 6.70 -12.97 -15.71
N GLU A 38 7.59 -12.00 -15.64
CA GLU A 38 7.42 -10.79 -14.85
C GLU A 38 6.26 -9.93 -15.35
N LEU A 39 6.20 -9.71 -16.66
CA LEU A 39 5.09 -9.00 -17.31
C LEU A 39 3.76 -9.72 -17.11
N SER A 40 3.73 -11.05 -17.24
CA SER A 40 2.48 -11.82 -17.06
C SER A 40 1.94 -11.76 -15.63
N ASN A 41 2.80 -11.60 -14.63
CA ASN A 41 2.41 -11.44 -13.23
C ASN A 41 2.09 -9.98 -12.85
N THR A 42 2.59 -9.01 -13.61
CA THR A 42 2.40 -7.57 -13.32
C THR A 42 1.23 -6.97 -14.11
N LEU A 43 0.90 -7.54 -15.26
CA LEU A 43 -0.24 -7.14 -16.07
C LEU A 43 -1.52 -7.82 -15.57
N ARG A 44 -2.58 -7.02 -15.43
CA ARG A 44 -3.94 -7.44 -15.05
C ARG A 44 -4.78 -7.73 -16.29
N CYS A 45 -5.72 -8.64 -16.16
CA CYS A 45 -6.82 -8.76 -17.11
C CYS A 45 -7.94 -7.75 -16.77
N PRO A 46 -8.21 -6.72 -17.60
CA PRO A 46 -9.18 -5.65 -17.27
C PRO A 46 -10.63 -6.10 -17.19
N LYS A 47 -10.93 -7.31 -17.69
CA LYS A 47 -12.28 -7.91 -17.67
C LYS A 47 -12.43 -9.02 -16.63
N CYS A 48 -11.34 -9.36 -15.93
CA CYS A 48 -11.33 -10.44 -14.95
C CYS A 48 -11.47 -9.87 -13.53
N GLN A 49 -11.79 -10.73 -12.56
CA GLN A 49 -11.92 -10.34 -11.15
C GLN A 49 -10.56 -10.06 -10.50
N ASN A 50 -9.94 -8.92 -10.81
CA ASN A 50 -8.67 -8.47 -10.23
C ASN A 50 -7.53 -9.51 -10.25
N ASN A 51 -7.46 -10.28 -11.33
CA ASN A 51 -6.43 -11.30 -11.54
C ASN A 51 -5.38 -10.80 -12.53
N THR A 52 -4.16 -11.32 -12.39
CA THR A 52 -3.08 -11.15 -13.38
C THR A 52 -3.44 -11.87 -14.68
N ILE A 53 -2.75 -11.53 -15.77
CA ILE A 53 -2.87 -12.30 -17.01
C ILE A 53 -2.24 -13.68 -16.86
N ALA A 54 -1.34 -13.93 -15.90
CA ALA A 54 -0.82 -15.26 -15.58
C ALA A 54 -1.85 -16.15 -14.88
N ASP A 55 -2.63 -15.61 -13.95
CA ASP A 55 -3.54 -16.39 -13.09
C ASP A 55 -4.92 -16.63 -13.71
N SER A 56 -5.32 -15.78 -14.67
CA SER A 56 -6.63 -15.90 -15.30
C SER A 56 -6.62 -16.81 -16.52
N ASN A 57 -7.60 -17.71 -16.61
CA ASN A 57 -7.87 -18.54 -17.79
C ASN A 57 -8.95 -17.94 -18.71
N ALA A 58 -9.27 -16.64 -18.56
CA ALA A 58 -10.20 -15.98 -19.47
C ALA A 58 -9.58 -15.85 -20.88
N ALA A 59 -10.41 -15.94 -21.92
CA ALA A 59 -9.95 -15.80 -23.31
C ALA A 59 -9.19 -14.49 -23.56
N LEU A 60 -9.57 -13.39 -22.88
CA LEU A 60 -8.86 -12.13 -22.96
C LEU A 60 -7.46 -12.21 -22.32
N ALA A 61 -7.31 -12.88 -21.19
CA ALA A 61 -6.01 -13.05 -20.54
C ALA A 61 -5.05 -13.84 -21.44
N GLN A 62 -5.56 -14.86 -22.13
CA GLN A 62 -4.80 -15.63 -23.13
C GLN A 62 -4.33 -14.76 -24.29
N ASP A 63 -5.21 -13.91 -24.83
CA ASP A 63 -4.87 -12.97 -25.90
C ASP A 63 -3.77 -11.98 -25.46
N LEU A 64 -3.86 -11.46 -24.23
CA LEU A 64 -2.81 -10.60 -23.68
C LEU A 64 -1.49 -11.35 -23.49
N ARG A 65 -1.50 -12.58 -22.93
CA ARG A 65 -0.29 -13.41 -22.77
C ARG A 65 0.37 -13.66 -24.13
N ASN A 66 -0.40 -14.05 -25.14
CA ASN A 66 0.10 -14.27 -26.49
C ASN A 66 0.75 -13.00 -27.07
N LYS A 67 0.16 -11.83 -26.83
CA LYS A 67 0.73 -10.57 -27.31
C LYS A 67 2.01 -10.18 -26.57
N VAL A 68 2.07 -10.38 -25.25
CA VAL A 68 3.30 -10.18 -24.46
C VAL A 68 4.40 -11.10 -24.97
N TYR A 69 4.08 -12.38 -25.21
CA TYR A 69 5.01 -13.35 -25.78
C TYR A 69 5.55 -12.91 -27.14
N GLU A 70 4.68 -12.52 -28.07
CA GLU A 70 5.06 -12.06 -29.41
C GLU A 70 6.03 -10.86 -29.33
N MET A 71 5.72 -9.85 -28.53
CA MET A 71 6.57 -8.66 -28.39
C MET A 71 7.90 -8.96 -27.70
N THR A 72 7.90 -9.89 -26.73
CA THR A 72 9.11 -10.35 -26.05
C THR A 72 10.04 -11.08 -27.03
N LYS A 73 9.49 -11.94 -27.90
CA LYS A 73 10.24 -12.59 -28.99
C LYS A 73 10.76 -11.60 -30.03
N GLN A 74 10.04 -10.49 -30.25
CA GLN A 74 10.52 -9.37 -31.08
C GLN A 74 11.62 -8.54 -30.43
N GLY A 75 12.02 -8.84 -29.18
CA GLY A 75 13.08 -8.11 -28.47
C GLY A 75 12.63 -6.73 -27.97
N LYS A 76 11.32 -6.50 -27.77
CA LYS A 76 10.82 -5.25 -27.19
C LYS A 76 11.15 -5.18 -25.70
N SER A 77 11.42 -3.96 -25.23
CA SER A 77 11.66 -3.71 -23.81
C SER A 77 10.38 -3.89 -23.00
N GLU A 78 10.52 -4.13 -21.69
CA GLU A 78 9.39 -4.23 -20.77
C GLU A 78 8.48 -3.00 -20.85
N GLN A 79 9.08 -1.80 -20.86
CA GLN A 79 8.34 -0.54 -20.94
C GLN A 79 7.56 -0.42 -22.24
N ASP A 80 8.15 -0.78 -23.39
CA ASP A 80 7.44 -0.76 -24.68
C ASP A 80 6.21 -1.69 -24.68
N ILE A 81 6.34 -2.85 -24.02
CA ILE A 81 5.24 -3.82 -23.92
C ILE A 81 4.14 -3.25 -23.02
N VAL A 82 4.49 -2.73 -21.85
CA VAL A 82 3.52 -2.11 -20.93
C VAL A 82 2.81 -0.93 -21.59
N ASP A 83 3.55 -0.05 -22.26
CA ASP A 83 3.00 1.12 -22.95
C ASP A 83 2.04 0.70 -24.07
N TYR A 84 2.38 -0.34 -24.84
CA TYR A 84 1.47 -0.92 -25.82
C TYR A 84 0.19 -1.45 -25.18
N MET A 85 0.32 -2.19 -24.07
CA MET A 85 -0.82 -2.74 -23.35
C MET A 85 -1.72 -1.62 -22.81
N ILE A 86 -1.15 -0.55 -22.27
CA ILE A 86 -1.90 0.62 -21.79
C ILE A 86 -2.58 1.34 -22.96
N ALA A 87 -1.88 1.55 -24.08
CA ALA A 87 -2.44 2.22 -25.25
C ALA A 87 -3.63 1.46 -25.84
N ARG A 88 -3.61 0.12 -25.79
CA ARG A 88 -4.67 -0.73 -26.37
C ARG A 88 -5.78 -1.10 -25.40
N TYR A 89 -5.45 -1.35 -24.13
CA TYR A 89 -6.36 -1.90 -23.12
C TYR A 89 -6.62 -0.94 -21.94
N GLY A 90 -5.94 0.21 -21.90
CA GLY A 90 -6.11 1.26 -20.90
C GLY A 90 -5.26 1.06 -19.64
N ASN A 91 -5.28 2.06 -18.76
CA ASN A 91 -4.44 2.09 -17.55
C ASN A 91 -4.74 0.97 -16.53
N PHE A 92 -5.91 0.32 -16.63
CA PHE A 92 -6.31 -0.76 -15.71
C PHE A 92 -5.57 -2.08 -15.95
N VAL A 93 -4.81 -2.18 -17.05
CA VAL A 93 -4.05 -3.38 -17.41
C VAL A 93 -2.78 -3.56 -16.58
N THR A 94 -2.35 -2.58 -15.78
CA THR A 94 -1.11 -2.65 -15.00
C THR A 94 -1.37 -2.40 -13.51
N TYR A 95 -0.66 -3.11 -12.62
CA TYR A 95 -0.62 -2.77 -11.19
C TYR A 95 0.16 -1.48 -10.90
N ASN A 96 1.05 -1.08 -11.81
CA ASN A 96 1.86 0.14 -11.71
C ASN A 96 1.36 1.19 -12.70
N PRO A 97 0.39 2.04 -12.30
CA PRO A 97 -0.12 3.09 -13.17
C PRO A 97 1.00 4.09 -13.50
N PRO A 98 1.09 4.56 -14.76
CA PRO A 98 2.11 5.52 -15.16
C PRO A 98 1.94 6.85 -14.41
N LEU A 99 3.06 7.54 -14.14
CA LEU A 99 3.05 8.87 -13.53
C LEU A 99 2.57 9.92 -14.54
N THR A 100 1.26 10.08 -14.63
CA THR A 100 0.60 11.14 -15.39
C THR A 100 0.28 12.34 -14.50
N LEU A 101 -0.06 13.49 -15.11
CA LEU A 101 -0.55 14.66 -14.36
C LEU A 101 -1.81 14.36 -13.54
N ALA A 102 -2.67 13.44 -14.00
CA ALA A 102 -3.86 13.05 -13.26
C ALA A 102 -3.51 12.21 -12.03
N THR A 103 -2.63 11.20 -12.19
CA THR A 103 -2.20 10.33 -11.08
C THR A 103 -1.28 11.05 -10.10
N SER A 104 -0.56 12.10 -10.51
CA SER A 104 0.35 12.84 -9.62
C SER A 104 -0.38 13.51 -8.46
N ILE A 105 -1.64 13.92 -8.64
CA ILE A 105 -2.48 14.47 -7.57
C ILE A 105 -2.67 13.45 -6.43
N LEU A 106 -2.81 12.16 -6.76
CA LEU A 106 -2.96 11.10 -5.77
C LEU A 106 -1.72 10.98 -4.86
N TRP A 107 -0.53 11.20 -5.42
CA TRP A 107 0.74 11.12 -4.71
C TRP A 107 1.10 12.43 -3.98
N LEU A 108 0.96 13.56 -4.67
CA LEU A 108 1.30 14.88 -4.14
C LEU A 108 0.27 15.41 -3.15
N GLY A 109 -1.00 15.02 -3.27
CA GLY A 109 -2.07 15.43 -2.37
C GLY A 109 -1.73 15.13 -0.90
N PRO A 110 -1.53 13.85 -0.51
CA PRO A 110 -1.13 13.49 0.85
C PRO A 110 0.14 14.21 1.33
N LEU A 111 1.18 14.29 0.49
CA LEU A 111 2.42 14.99 0.84
C LEU A 111 2.18 16.48 1.11
N SER A 112 1.39 17.15 0.27
CA SER A 112 1.07 18.56 0.42
C SER A 112 0.35 18.84 1.74
N VAL A 113 -0.58 17.99 2.15
CA VAL A 113 -1.29 18.12 3.44
C VAL A 113 -0.31 18.00 4.61
N VAL A 114 0.61 17.04 4.57
CA VAL A 114 1.62 16.87 5.61
C VAL A 114 2.52 18.10 5.72
N PHE A 115 3.05 18.59 4.59
CA PHE A 115 3.96 19.75 4.60
C PHE A 115 3.25 21.05 4.98
N LEU A 116 2.04 21.29 4.45
CA LEU A 116 1.26 22.47 4.78
C LEU A 116 0.79 22.45 6.24
N GLY A 117 0.32 21.30 6.72
CA GLY A 117 -0.10 21.11 8.10
C GLY A 117 1.05 21.29 9.08
N PHE A 118 2.19 20.64 8.83
CA PHE A 118 3.40 20.81 9.65
C PHE A 118 3.90 22.26 9.63
N GLY A 119 3.99 22.88 8.45
CA GLY A 119 4.37 24.28 8.29
C GLY A 119 3.46 25.22 9.06
N PHE A 120 2.13 25.00 9.00
CA PHE A 120 1.15 25.79 9.74
C PHE A 120 1.34 25.68 11.26
N ILE A 121 1.57 24.47 11.78
CA ILE A 121 1.82 24.23 13.21
C ILE A 121 3.10 24.97 13.67
N VAL A 122 4.20 24.87 12.90
CA VAL A 122 5.46 25.53 13.21
C VAL A 122 5.30 27.06 13.21
N LEU A 123 4.64 27.62 12.20
CA LEU A 123 4.37 29.06 12.11
C LEU A 123 3.52 29.54 13.28
N ARG A 124 2.48 28.80 13.67
CA ARG A 124 1.63 29.13 14.82
C ARG A 124 2.36 29.00 16.16
N SER A 125 3.24 28.02 16.32
CA SER A 125 4.05 27.84 17.53
C SER A 125 5.05 28.99 17.71
N LYS A 126 5.73 29.41 16.62
CA LYS A 126 6.62 30.57 16.64
C LYS A 126 5.90 31.87 17.01
N ARG A 127 4.68 32.09 16.49
CA ARG A 127 3.85 33.26 16.86
C ARG A 127 3.43 33.24 18.33
N ARG A 128 3.13 32.07 18.91
CA ARG A 128 2.81 31.96 20.35
C ARG A 128 3.99 32.31 21.25
N LYS A 129 5.22 31.87 20.92
CA LYS A 129 6.41 32.29 21.66
C LYS A 129 6.65 33.80 21.62
N ALA A 130 6.35 34.47 20.50
CA ALA A 130 6.43 35.93 20.41
C ALA A 130 5.40 36.65 21.31
N SER A 131 4.21 36.07 21.51
CA SER A 131 3.22 36.62 22.46
C SER A 131 3.51 36.26 23.93
N THR A 132 4.07 35.09 24.23
CA THR A 132 4.47 34.71 25.60
C THR A 132 5.72 35.46 26.07
N ALA A 133 6.57 35.96 25.15
CA ALA A 133 7.68 36.83 25.50
C ALA A 133 7.24 38.20 26.06
N GLN A 134 5.97 38.58 25.94
CA GLN A 134 5.41 39.78 26.60
C GLN A 134 4.84 39.50 28.00
N SER A 135 4.66 38.23 28.38
CA SER A 135 4.33 37.81 29.75
C SER A 135 5.56 37.14 30.37
N GLY A 136 6.66 37.89 30.46
CA GLY A 136 7.83 37.47 31.21
C GLY A 136 7.55 37.57 32.71
N GLU A 137 6.79 36.63 33.26
CA GLU A 137 6.91 36.35 34.69
C GLU A 137 8.26 35.68 34.90
N VAL A 138 9.25 36.50 35.27
CA VAL A 138 10.54 36.03 35.74
C VAL A 138 10.31 35.29 37.06
N TRP A 139 10.91 34.12 37.18
CA TRP A 139 11.02 33.40 38.45
C TRP A 139 11.95 34.22 39.35
N ASP A 140 11.42 34.75 40.44
CA ASP A 140 12.13 35.61 41.38
C ASP A 140 12.27 34.92 42.75
N ALA A 141 13.19 35.43 43.56
CA ALA A 141 13.46 34.88 44.89
C ALA A 141 12.23 34.95 45.82
N GLU A 142 11.32 35.92 45.59
CA GLU A 142 10.09 36.09 46.37
C GLU A 142 9.11 34.92 46.17
N LYS A 143 8.93 34.47 44.92
CA LYS A 143 8.10 33.29 44.62
C LYS A 143 8.67 32.00 45.18
N GLU A 144 9.99 31.87 45.20
CA GLU A 144 10.68 30.71 45.77
C GLU A 144 10.49 30.65 47.30
N GLU A 145 10.59 31.79 47.97
CA GLU A 145 10.33 31.89 49.41
C GLU A 145 8.86 31.60 49.74
N ARG A 146 7.92 32.13 48.94
CA ARG A 146 6.49 31.86 49.12
C ARG A 146 6.12 30.40 48.88
N LEU A 147 6.75 29.75 47.90
CA LEU A 147 6.58 28.31 47.68
C LEU A 147 7.08 27.51 48.88
N ASN A 148 8.26 27.85 49.42
CA ASN A 148 8.80 27.18 50.59
C ASN A 148 7.92 27.38 51.83
N GLN A 149 7.30 28.55 51.99
CA GLN A 149 6.31 28.78 53.05
C GLN A 149 5.08 27.89 52.89
N LEU A 150 4.52 27.77 51.69
CA LEU A 150 3.36 26.91 51.45
C LEU A 150 3.69 25.43 51.67
N LEU A 151 4.87 24.98 51.22
CA LEU A 151 5.34 23.61 51.46
C LEU A 151 5.58 23.32 52.95
N ALA A 152 6.04 24.33 53.70
CA ALA A 152 6.19 24.21 55.15
C ALA A 152 4.83 24.21 55.86
N GLU A 153 3.86 24.99 55.39
CA GLU A 153 2.49 25.01 55.92
C GLU A 153 1.79 23.66 55.68
N ASP A 154 1.90 23.11 54.46
CA ASP A 154 1.38 21.77 54.13
C ASP A 154 2.05 20.67 54.98
N ALA A 155 3.36 20.74 55.19
CA ALA A 155 4.07 19.76 56.03
C ALA A 155 3.65 19.83 57.51
N VAL A 156 3.36 21.03 58.02
CA VAL A 156 2.87 21.23 59.39
C VAL A 156 1.41 20.78 59.53
N ASP A 157 0.60 20.96 58.49
CA ASP A 157 -0.78 20.48 58.45
C ASP A 157 -0.87 18.95 58.34
N ASP A 158 0.07 18.31 57.61
CA ASP A 158 0.23 16.85 57.58
C ASP A 158 0.65 16.28 58.94
N GLU A 159 1.57 16.93 59.67
CA GLU A 159 1.93 16.52 61.04
C GLU A 159 0.78 16.70 62.04
N LYS A 160 -0.04 17.75 61.88
CA LYS A 160 -1.25 17.94 62.70
C LYS A 160 -2.38 16.95 62.40
N HIS A 161 -2.47 16.44 61.17
CA HIS A 161 -3.43 15.39 60.82
C HIS A 161 -2.93 13.98 61.14
N GLY A 162 -1.62 13.75 61.24
CA GLY A 162 -1.01 12.47 61.63
C GLY A 162 -1.13 12.10 63.12
N ASP A 163 -1.44 13.05 64.00
CA ASP A 163 -1.58 12.84 65.46
C ASP A 163 -3.04 12.58 65.92
N LYS A 164 -3.99 12.48 64.97
CA LYS A 164 -5.35 11.99 65.23
C LYS A 164 -5.54 10.62 64.59
N GLN A 165 -4.91 9.66 65.25
CA GLN A 165 -5.48 8.37 65.67
C GLN A 165 -6.57 7.73 64.79
#